data_AF-A0ABD6PQ12-F1
#
_entry.id   AF-A0ABD6PQ12-F1
#
_cell.length_a   1.000
_cell.length_b   1.000
_cell.length_c   1.000
_cell.angle_alpha   90.00
_cell.angle_beta   90.00
_cell.angle_gamma   90.00
#
_symmetry.space_group_name_H-M   'P 1'
#
loop_
_entity.id
_entity.type
_entity.pdbx_description
1 polymer ?
#
loop_
_entity_poly.entity_id
_entity_poly.type
_entity_poly.pdbx_seq_one_letter_code
_entity_poly.pdbx_strand_id
1 'polypeptide(L)'
;MKHKIAFKPIVLSIALSILLITTVVFFARHHNSILSINTDFLQQKITEPKGPSPKIVQSARNQIGKTLRYDPAYTKLTYPMGDVPISKGVCTDVIIRALRDQNIDLQDLVHQDMSRNFSVYPKRWGLKQPDTNIDHRRVPNLMTYFTRQGWAVQDTNYQAGDIVTWELKGNRPHIGIVSDRKIGDRPLIIHNIGSGTREDDVLYRYTITGHFRLPVQ
;
A
#
# COMPACT_ATOMS: atom_id res chain seq x y z
N MET A 1 29.69 0.58 -83.62
CA MET A 1 28.39 1.05 -83.09
C MET A 1 28.05 0.26 -81.82
N LYS A 2 28.10 0.88 -80.65
CA LYS A 2 27.54 0.34 -79.41
C LYS A 2 26.70 1.45 -78.78
N HIS A 3 25.37 1.29 -78.76
CA HIS A 3 24.45 2.23 -78.13
C HIS A 3 24.64 2.17 -76.60
N LYS A 4 25.11 3.27 -75.99
CA LYS A 4 24.95 3.49 -74.55
C LYS A 4 23.52 3.95 -74.30
N ILE A 5 22.71 3.08 -73.70
CA ILE A 5 21.36 3.43 -73.23
C ILE A 5 21.54 4.34 -72.01
N ALA A 6 21.25 5.63 -72.18
CA ALA A 6 21.22 6.57 -71.06
C ALA A 6 20.00 6.25 -70.19
N PHE A 7 20.25 5.77 -68.97
CA PHE A 7 19.20 5.54 -67.99
C PHE A 7 18.63 6.90 -67.58
N LYS A 8 17.35 7.16 -67.90
CA LYS A 8 16.69 8.45 -67.66
C LYS A 8 16.57 8.69 -66.14
N PRO A 9 16.93 9.89 -65.62
CA PRO A 9 16.96 10.21 -64.18
C PRO A 9 15.59 10.12 -63.48
N ILE A 10 14.50 10.02 -64.25
CA ILE A 10 13.12 9.96 -63.75
C ILE A 10 12.81 8.62 -63.06
N VAL A 11 13.36 7.50 -63.55
CA VAL A 11 13.08 6.16 -62.99
C VAL A 11 13.72 5.98 -61.61
N LEU A 12 14.90 6.57 -61.39
CA LEU A 12 15.62 6.50 -60.12
C LEU A 12 14.92 7.32 -59.03
N SER A 13 14.30 8.45 -59.38
CA SER A 13 13.56 9.31 -58.45
C SER A 13 12.27 8.66 -57.94
N ILE A 14 11.54 7.95 -58.80
CA ILE A 14 10.30 7.24 -58.44
C ILE A 14 10.59 6.03 -57.53
N ALA A 15 11.65 5.28 -57.81
CA ALA A 15 12.05 4.15 -56.97
C ALA A 15 12.47 4.59 -55.55
N LEU A 16 13.19 5.71 -55.43
CA LEU A 16 13.63 6.24 -54.14
C LEU A 16 12.47 6.80 -53.31
N SER A 17 11.47 7.40 -53.95
CA SER A 17 10.28 7.93 -53.26
C SER A 17 9.33 6.81 -52.80
N ILE A 18 9.18 5.71 -53.54
CA ILE A 18 8.42 4.53 -53.09
C ILE A 18 9.14 3.84 -51.90
N LEU A 19 10.48 3.75 -51.92
CA LEU A 19 11.26 3.19 -50.81
C LEU A 19 11.16 4.05 -49.54
N LEU A 20 11.13 5.38 -49.69
CA LEU A 20 10.95 6.30 -48.57
C LEU A 20 9.53 6.22 -48.00
N ILE A 21 8.50 6.13 -48.86
CA ILE A 21 7.11 6.01 -48.41
C ILE A 21 6.88 4.67 -47.70
N THR A 22 7.41 3.56 -48.22
CA THR A 22 7.26 2.23 -47.59
C THR A 22 7.99 2.14 -46.25
N THR A 23 9.18 2.73 -46.11
CA THR A 23 9.90 2.80 -44.82
C THR A 23 9.20 3.71 -43.81
N VAL A 24 8.68 4.87 -44.23
CA VAL A 24 7.90 5.78 -43.36
C VAL A 24 6.58 5.15 -42.92
N VAL A 25 5.86 4.45 -43.81
CA VAL A 25 4.60 3.75 -43.46
C VAL A 25 4.87 2.54 -42.56
N PHE A 26 5.97 1.82 -42.77
CA PHE A 26 6.39 0.73 -41.88
C PHE A 26 6.76 1.27 -40.49
N PHE A 27 7.55 2.34 -40.42
CA PHE A 27 7.85 3.04 -39.16
C PHE A 27 6.59 3.55 -38.46
N ALA A 28 5.68 4.21 -39.19
CA ALA A 28 4.43 4.73 -38.62
C ALA A 28 3.50 3.61 -38.12
N ARG A 29 3.40 2.48 -38.84
CA ARG A 29 2.62 1.31 -38.41
C ARG A 29 3.24 0.59 -37.21
N HIS A 30 4.57 0.52 -37.12
CA HIS A 30 5.25 -0.07 -35.96
C HIS A 30 5.23 0.84 -34.72
N HIS A 31 5.38 2.16 -34.88
CA HIS A 31 5.25 3.11 -33.76
C HIS A 31 3.83 3.16 -33.18
N ASN A 32 2.80 3.14 -34.03
CA ASN A 32 1.40 3.16 -33.54
C ASN A 32 1.01 1.88 -32.79
N SER A 33 1.63 0.74 -33.13
CA SER A 33 1.40 -0.54 -32.43
C SER A 33 2.10 -0.61 -31.06
N ILE A 34 3.23 0.09 -30.89
CA ILE A 34 3.97 0.16 -29.60
C ILE A 34 3.32 1.18 -28.64
N LEU A 35 2.72 2.25 -29.16
CA LEU A 35 2.02 3.25 -28.36
C LEU A 35 0.69 2.74 -27.77
N SER A 36 -0.03 1.86 -28.46
CA SER A 36 -1.31 1.30 -27.98
C SER A 36 -1.17 0.22 -26.90
N ILE A 37 -0.02 -0.45 -26.79
CA ILE A 37 0.20 -1.54 -25.81
C ILE A 37 0.52 -0.97 -24.41
N ASN A 38 0.93 0.30 -24.32
CA ASN A 38 1.42 0.90 -23.08
C ASN A 38 0.43 1.83 -22.36
N THR A 39 -0.73 2.14 -22.94
CA THR A 39 -1.71 3.06 -22.29
C THR A 39 -2.73 2.34 -21.42
N ASP A 40 -3.13 1.11 -21.78
CA ASP A 40 -4.12 0.35 -20.98
C ASP A 40 -3.54 -0.23 -19.68
N PHE A 41 -2.21 -0.45 -19.64
CA PHE A 41 -1.54 -0.96 -18.43
C PHE A 41 -1.18 0.15 -17.43
N LEU A 42 -1.16 1.42 -17.86
CA LEU A 42 -0.62 2.54 -17.06
C LEU A 42 -1.65 3.49 -16.46
N GLN A 43 -2.95 3.28 -16.63
CA GLN A 43 -3.93 4.14 -15.97
C GLN A 43 -5.18 3.38 -15.53
N GLN A 44 -5.03 2.41 -14.63
CA GLN A 44 -6.14 2.08 -13.75
C GLN A 44 -6.45 3.31 -12.89
N LYS A 45 -7.42 4.12 -13.34
CA LYS A 45 -7.80 5.39 -12.73
C LYS A 45 -8.25 5.14 -11.29
N ILE A 46 -7.56 5.78 -10.34
CA ILE A 46 -8.01 5.83 -8.95
C ILE A 46 -9.35 6.57 -8.92
N THR A 47 -10.35 5.91 -8.35
CA THR A 47 -11.67 6.47 -8.09
C THR A 47 -11.66 7.09 -6.70
N GLU A 48 -11.93 8.39 -6.66
CA GLU A 48 -12.07 9.15 -5.42
C GLU A 48 -13.44 8.90 -4.76
N PRO A 49 -13.54 8.99 -3.42
CA PRO A 49 -14.81 8.85 -2.72
C PRO A 49 -15.78 9.99 -3.10
N LYS A 50 -17.09 9.69 -3.15
CA LYS A 50 -18.14 10.69 -3.44
C LYS A 50 -18.45 11.61 -2.25
N GLY A 51 -18.00 11.26 -1.06
CA GLY A 51 -18.23 12.01 0.18
C GLY A 51 -16.99 12.07 1.06
N PRO A 52 -17.08 12.66 2.25
CA PRO A 52 -15.96 12.75 3.18
C PRO A 52 -15.43 11.36 3.55
N SER A 53 -14.10 11.22 3.61
CA SER A 53 -13.46 10.00 4.09
C SER A 53 -13.80 9.74 5.57
N PRO A 54 -13.91 8.47 5.99
CA PRO A 54 -13.94 8.12 7.41
C PRO A 54 -12.74 8.75 8.14
N LYS A 55 -12.93 9.19 9.38
CA LYS A 55 -11.88 9.91 10.14
C LYS A 55 -10.56 9.14 10.21
N ILE A 56 -10.62 7.85 10.49
CA ILE A 56 -9.43 6.98 10.55
C ILE A 56 -8.68 6.91 9.21
N VAL A 57 -9.40 6.89 8.08
CA VAL A 57 -8.82 6.88 6.73
C VAL A 57 -8.14 8.23 6.46
N GLN A 58 -8.78 9.33 6.81
CA GLN A 58 -8.20 10.67 6.68
C GLN A 58 -6.94 10.81 7.54
N SER A 59 -6.96 10.37 8.79
CA SER A 59 -5.81 10.40 9.70
C SER A 59 -4.66 9.51 9.22
N ALA A 60 -4.95 8.33 8.67
CA ALA A 60 -3.93 7.49 8.03
C ALA A 60 -3.32 8.19 6.80
N ARG A 61 -4.16 8.75 5.93
CA ARG A 61 -3.74 9.46 4.72
C ARG A 61 -2.91 10.70 5.04
N ASN A 62 -3.22 11.40 6.13
CA ASN A 62 -2.48 12.57 6.60
C ASN A 62 -1.02 12.29 7.00
N GLN A 63 -0.61 11.01 7.07
CA GLN A 63 0.77 10.60 7.33
C GLN A 63 1.59 10.45 6.04
N ILE A 64 0.96 10.38 4.86
CA ILE A 64 1.64 10.35 3.57
C ILE A 64 2.44 11.66 3.40
N GLY A 65 3.72 11.54 3.05
CA GLY A 65 4.63 12.68 2.97
C GLY A 65 5.12 13.20 4.33
N LYS A 66 4.67 12.62 5.45
CA LYS A 66 5.20 12.91 6.80
C LYS A 66 6.03 11.76 7.33
N THR A 67 5.54 10.53 7.22
CA THR A 67 6.32 9.32 7.53
C THR A 67 7.06 8.87 6.29
N LEU A 68 8.38 9.05 6.30
CA LEU A 68 9.22 8.99 5.10
C LEU A 68 9.99 7.68 4.96
N ARG A 69 10.21 6.96 6.07
CA ARG A 69 11.00 5.73 6.07
C ARG A 69 10.50 4.69 7.07
N TYR A 70 10.83 3.44 6.79
CA TYR A 70 10.60 2.34 7.71
C TYR A 70 11.71 2.28 8.77
N ASP A 71 11.33 2.19 10.05
CA ASP A 71 12.28 2.07 11.17
C ASP A 71 11.76 1.10 12.25
N PRO A 72 12.21 -0.17 12.24
CA PRO A 72 11.80 -1.18 13.20
C PRO A 72 12.64 -1.17 14.48
N ALA A 73 13.58 -0.23 14.65
CA ALA A 73 14.46 -0.22 15.81
C ALA A 73 13.67 -0.06 17.11
N TYR A 74 14.04 -0.85 18.10
CA TYR A 74 13.54 -0.67 19.46
C TYR A 74 13.89 0.74 19.94
N THR A 75 12.90 1.46 20.46
CA THR A 75 13.03 2.85 20.91
C THR A 75 12.33 2.97 22.24
N LYS A 76 12.97 3.60 23.23
CA LYS A 76 12.30 3.93 24.49
C LYS A 76 11.26 5.02 24.22
N LEU A 77 10.01 4.77 24.60
CA LEU A 77 8.89 5.67 24.41
C LEU A 77 8.41 6.23 25.74
N THR A 78 7.78 7.40 25.71
CA THR A 78 6.91 7.83 26.81
C THR A 78 5.71 6.90 26.90
N TYR A 79 5.02 6.91 28.04
CA TYR A 79 3.82 6.12 28.26
C TYR A 79 2.87 6.87 29.20
N PRO A 80 1.57 7.01 28.86
CA PRO A 80 0.94 6.63 27.59
C PRO A 80 1.31 7.58 26.42
N MET A 81 0.71 7.39 25.24
CA MET A 81 0.83 8.27 24.07
C MET A 81 2.24 8.46 23.50
N GLY A 82 3.18 7.57 23.80
CA GLY A 82 4.51 7.57 23.21
C GLY A 82 4.49 7.21 21.74
N ASP A 83 5.34 7.89 20.97
CA ASP A 83 5.53 7.65 19.54
C ASP A 83 7.00 7.84 19.17
N VAL A 84 7.41 7.20 18.09
CA VAL A 84 8.65 7.57 17.40
C VAL A 84 8.42 8.86 16.60
N PRO A 85 9.49 9.60 16.24
CA PRO A 85 9.38 10.78 15.39
C PRO A 85 8.53 10.53 14.13
N ILE A 86 7.64 11.47 13.78
CA ILE A 86 6.68 11.33 12.66
C ILE A 86 7.34 10.97 11.32
N SER A 87 8.60 11.37 11.11
CA SER A 87 9.39 11.08 9.91
C SER A 87 9.69 9.59 9.71
N LYS A 88 9.49 8.75 10.73
CA LYS A 88 9.76 7.32 10.71
C LYS A 88 8.66 6.51 11.39
N GLY A 89 8.69 5.20 11.17
CA GLY A 89 7.80 4.24 11.81
C GLY A 89 7.75 2.92 11.07
N VAL A 90 6.97 1.98 11.58
CA VAL A 90 6.64 0.70 10.95
C VAL A 90 5.18 0.73 10.47
N CYS A 91 4.70 -0.40 9.93
CA CYS A 91 3.32 -0.53 9.45
C CYS A 91 2.26 -0.28 10.54
N THR A 92 2.49 -0.74 11.77
CA THR A 92 1.59 -0.55 12.93
C THR A 92 1.49 0.90 13.37
N ASP A 93 2.57 1.70 13.24
CA ASP A 93 2.57 3.11 13.65
C ASP A 93 1.57 3.94 12.83
N VAL A 94 1.30 3.53 11.58
CA VAL A 94 0.23 4.14 10.77
C VAL A 94 -1.13 3.97 11.43
N ILE A 95 -1.41 2.76 11.93
CA ILE A 95 -2.66 2.42 12.62
C ILE A 95 -2.76 3.14 13.96
N ILE A 96 -1.68 3.11 14.74
CA ILE A 96 -1.59 3.74 16.07
C ILE A 96 -1.88 5.23 15.96
N ARG A 97 -1.19 5.94 15.06
CA ARG A 97 -1.40 7.38 14.84
C ARG A 97 -2.79 7.70 14.32
N ALA A 98 -3.29 6.86 13.39
CA ALA A 98 -4.65 7.04 12.89
C ALA A 98 -5.67 6.97 14.04
N LEU A 99 -5.61 5.91 14.84
CA LEU A 99 -6.50 5.68 15.99
C LEU A 99 -6.38 6.74 17.10
N ARG A 100 -5.18 7.29 17.32
CA ARG A 100 -4.97 8.37 18.30
C ARG A 100 -5.74 9.63 17.96
N ASP A 101 -5.88 9.96 16.69
CA ASP A 101 -6.73 11.09 16.25
C ASP A 101 -8.24 10.82 16.52
N GLN A 102 -8.61 9.59 16.91
CA GLN A 102 -9.94 9.21 17.40
C GLN A 102 -9.96 8.94 18.91
N ASN A 103 -8.96 9.40 19.66
CA ASN A 103 -8.80 9.18 21.10
C ASN A 103 -8.63 7.71 21.51
N ILE A 104 -8.10 6.86 20.62
CA ILE A 104 -7.81 5.45 20.89
C ILE A 104 -6.29 5.26 20.92
N ASP A 105 -5.70 5.12 22.11
CA ASP A 105 -4.26 4.87 22.26
C ASP A 105 -3.95 3.38 22.36
N LEU A 106 -3.51 2.77 21.26
CA LEU A 106 -3.12 1.36 21.26
C LEU A 106 -1.91 1.07 22.15
N GLN A 107 -1.06 2.05 22.47
CA GLN A 107 0.04 1.81 23.41
C GLN A 107 -0.50 1.44 24.79
N ASP A 108 -1.42 2.26 25.30
CA ASP A 108 -2.06 2.05 26.59
C ASP A 108 -2.98 0.82 26.59
N LEU A 109 -3.89 0.75 25.61
CA LEU A 109 -4.92 -0.30 25.59
C LEU A 109 -4.33 -1.71 25.44
N VAL A 110 -3.31 -1.87 24.58
CA VAL A 110 -2.62 -3.17 24.43
C VAL A 110 -1.85 -3.50 25.70
N HIS A 111 -1.16 -2.52 26.32
CA HIS A 111 -0.42 -2.77 27.55
C HIS A 111 -1.33 -3.21 28.70
N GLN A 112 -2.48 -2.56 28.86
CA GLN A 112 -3.45 -2.90 29.90
C GLN A 112 -4.07 -4.29 29.69
N ASP A 113 -4.42 -4.67 28.46
CA ASP A 113 -4.94 -6.01 28.19
C ASP A 113 -3.87 -7.09 28.38
N MET A 114 -2.64 -6.85 27.87
CA MET A 114 -1.50 -7.74 28.05
C MET A 114 -1.13 -7.91 29.52
N SER A 115 -1.20 -6.86 30.35
CA SER A 115 -0.90 -6.96 31.79
C SER A 115 -1.81 -7.93 32.53
N ARG A 116 -3.06 -8.09 32.08
CA ARG A 116 -4.04 -9.01 32.67
C ARG A 116 -4.04 -10.38 32.00
N ASN A 117 -3.58 -10.47 30.75
CA ASN A 117 -3.76 -11.64 29.88
C ASN A 117 -2.47 -12.07 29.16
N PHE A 118 -1.29 -11.78 29.70
CA PHE A 118 -0.01 -11.92 28.99
C PHE A 118 0.20 -13.31 28.35
N SER A 119 -0.30 -14.37 28.97
CA SER A 119 -0.18 -15.75 28.50
C SER A 119 -0.87 -16.04 27.17
N VAL A 120 -1.88 -15.25 26.77
CA VAL A 120 -2.62 -15.43 25.52
C VAL A 120 -1.93 -14.76 24.33
N TYR A 121 -0.98 -13.87 24.58
CA TYR A 121 -0.25 -13.15 23.54
C TYR A 121 0.91 -13.97 22.96
N PRO A 122 1.33 -13.71 21.71
CA PRO A 122 2.39 -14.46 21.04
C PRO A 122 3.73 -14.42 21.81
N LYS A 123 4.28 -15.60 22.11
CA LYS A 123 5.54 -15.76 22.86
C LYS A 123 6.81 -15.63 21.99
N ARG A 124 6.76 -14.82 20.92
CA ARG A 124 7.81 -14.76 19.88
C ARG A 124 9.11 -14.10 20.34
N TRP A 125 9.11 -13.37 21.45
CA TRP A 125 10.23 -12.50 21.87
C TRP A 125 10.84 -12.87 23.24
N GLY A 126 10.45 -13.99 23.84
CA GLY A 126 11.00 -14.44 25.13
C GLY A 126 10.73 -13.50 26.32
N LEU A 127 9.82 -12.53 26.18
CA LEU A 127 9.45 -11.62 27.24
C LEU A 127 8.64 -12.33 28.32
N LYS A 128 8.82 -11.91 29.57
CA LYS A 128 8.11 -12.44 30.75
C LYS A 128 6.97 -11.53 31.24
N GLN A 129 6.93 -10.30 30.73
CA GLN A 129 5.95 -9.28 31.07
C GLN A 129 5.74 -8.36 29.86
N PRO A 130 4.64 -7.59 29.81
CA PRO A 130 4.41 -6.61 28.77
C PRO A 130 5.49 -5.52 28.73
N ASP A 131 5.69 -4.93 27.56
CA ASP A 131 6.65 -3.87 27.29
C ASP A 131 5.96 -2.72 26.52
N THR A 132 5.77 -1.60 27.24
CA THR A 132 5.11 -0.38 26.74
C THR A 132 5.81 0.25 25.54
N ASN A 133 7.10 -0.07 25.30
CA ASN A 133 7.88 0.52 24.22
C ASN A 133 7.63 -0.14 22.86
N ILE A 134 7.13 -1.37 22.83
CA ILE A 134 7.16 -2.18 21.59
C ILE A 134 5.92 -3.03 21.35
N ASP A 135 5.14 -3.38 22.37
CA ASP A 135 4.09 -4.39 22.20
C ASP A 135 2.98 -3.97 21.22
N HIS A 136 2.51 -2.73 21.31
CA HIS A 136 1.54 -2.15 20.37
C HIS A 136 2.11 -1.98 18.95
N ARG A 137 3.44 -2.00 18.79
CA ARG A 137 4.10 -1.87 17.48
C ARG A 137 4.28 -3.22 16.77
N ARG A 138 3.82 -4.33 17.34
CA ARG A 138 3.91 -5.68 16.77
C ARG A 138 2.58 -6.14 16.20
N VAL A 139 2.55 -6.41 14.89
CA VAL A 139 1.32 -6.89 14.20
C VAL A 139 0.67 -8.10 14.89
N PRO A 140 1.39 -9.17 15.31
CA PRO A 140 0.77 -10.30 15.99
C PRO A 140 0.11 -9.93 17.33
N ASN A 141 0.67 -8.96 18.06
CA ASN A 141 0.07 -8.47 19.31
C ASN A 141 -1.21 -7.68 19.01
N LEU A 142 -1.19 -6.82 17.99
CA LEU A 142 -2.39 -6.09 17.57
C LEU A 142 -3.51 -7.03 17.10
N MET A 143 -3.19 -8.06 16.31
CA MET A 143 -4.17 -9.08 15.91
C MET A 143 -4.83 -9.75 17.12
N THR A 144 -4.02 -10.11 18.12
CA THR A 144 -4.51 -10.73 19.37
C THR A 144 -5.41 -9.76 20.13
N TYR A 145 -4.97 -8.52 20.30
CA TYR A 145 -5.74 -7.47 20.95
C TYR A 145 -7.08 -7.22 20.24
N PHE A 146 -7.06 -6.97 18.93
CA PHE A 146 -8.28 -6.73 18.13
C PHE A 146 -9.27 -7.88 18.20
N THR A 147 -8.78 -9.13 18.13
CA THR A 147 -9.63 -10.32 18.29
C THR A 147 -10.30 -10.34 19.66
N ARG A 148 -9.54 -10.06 20.72
CA ARG A 148 -10.05 -10.03 22.10
C ARG A 148 -11.04 -8.90 22.36
N GLN A 149 -10.90 -7.78 21.65
CA GLN A 149 -11.85 -6.68 21.71
C GLN A 149 -13.08 -6.88 20.80
N GLY A 150 -13.19 -8.03 20.10
CA GLY A 150 -14.32 -8.31 19.23
C GLY A 150 -14.32 -7.55 17.89
N TRP A 151 -13.16 -7.08 17.44
CA TRP A 151 -13.05 -6.32 16.18
C TRP A 151 -12.98 -7.21 14.95
N ALA A 152 -12.81 -8.53 15.11
CA ALA A 152 -12.63 -9.45 14.00
C ALA A 152 -13.87 -9.52 13.10
N VAL A 153 -13.66 -9.41 11.79
CA VAL A 153 -14.68 -9.56 10.75
C VAL A 153 -14.41 -10.85 9.99
N GLN A 154 -15.44 -11.68 9.79
CA GLN A 154 -15.32 -13.01 9.18
C GLN A 154 -15.64 -13.04 7.68
N ASP A 155 -16.03 -11.91 7.10
CA ASP A 155 -16.34 -11.76 5.69
C ASP A 155 -15.19 -11.11 4.90
N THR A 156 -15.35 -11.07 3.57
CA THR A 156 -14.46 -10.38 2.63
C THR A 156 -15.04 -9.03 2.17
N ASN A 157 -16.01 -8.48 2.90
CA ASN A 157 -16.62 -7.19 2.61
C ASN A 157 -15.82 -6.08 3.30
N TYR A 158 -14.74 -5.66 2.63
CA TYR A 158 -13.86 -4.60 3.10
C TYR A 158 -14.51 -3.21 2.96
N GLN A 159 -14.63 -2.52 4.09
CA GLN A 159 -15.14 -1.16 4.20
C GLN A 159 -13.99 -0.19 4.47
N ALA A 160 -14.16 1.05 4.02
CA ALA A 160 -13.18 2.09 4.28
C ALA A 160 -13.00 2.30 5.80
N GLY A 161 -11.77 2.24 6.27
CA GLY A 161 -11.41 2.31 7.68
C GLY A 161 -11.19 0.97 8.36
N ASP A 162 -11.51 -0.16 7.71
CA ASP A 162 -11.15 -1.47 8.20
C ASP A 162 -9.62 -1.63 8.28
N ILE A 163 -9.17 -2.47 9.20
CA ILE A 163 -7.77 -2.82 9.38
C ILE A 163 -7.56 -4.24 8.85
N VAL A 164 -6.60 -4.41 7.96
CA VAL A 164 -6.28 -5.73 7.37
C VAL A 164 -4.83 -6.07 7.68
N THR A 165 -4.57 -7.35 7.96
CA THR A 165 -3.23 -7.88 8.19
C THR A 165 -2.84 -8.90 7.13
N TRP A 166 -1.55 -8.97 6.82
CA TRP A 166 -0.99 -9.90 5.84
C TRP A 166 0.25 -10.62 6.36
N GLU A 167 0.57 -11.73 5.70
CA GLU A 167 1.90 -12.34 5.74
C GLU A 167 2.64 -11.98 4.45
N LEU A 168 3.72 -11.21 4.55
CA LEU A 168 4.59 -10.90 3.42
C LEU A 168 5.61 -12.03 3.21
N LYS A 169 6.33 -11.99 2.07
CA LYS A 169 7.47 -12.88 1.83
C LYS A 169 8.46 -12.86 3.01
N GLY A 170 8.90 -14.06 3.40
CA GLY A 170 9.86 -14.27 4.49
C GLY A 170 9.24 -14.24 5.89
N ASN A 171 7.97 -14.62 6.03
CA ASN A 171 7.25 -14.64 7.31
C ASN A 171 7.31 -13.28 8.05
N ARG A 172 7.02 -12.21 7.29
CA ARG A 172 6.97 -10.84 7.82
C ARG A 172 5.51 -10.38 7.92
N PRO A 173 4.94 -10.32 9.14
CA PRO A 173 3.61 -9.76 9.36
C PRO A 173 3.53 -8.30 8.94
N HIS A 174 2.40 -7.91 8.33
CA HIS A 174 2.13 -6.56 7.86
C HIS A 174 0.70 -6.14 8.17
N ILE A 175 0.44 -4.84 8.23
CA ILE A 175 -0.87 -4.26 8.57
C ILE A 175 -1.11 -2.95 7.82
N GLY A 176 -2.37 -2.59 7.62
CA GLY A 176 -2.79 -1.40 6.88
C GLY A 176 -4.28 -1.10 7.06
N ILE A 177 -4.69 0.09 6.65
CA ILE A 177 -6.09 0.56 6.70
C ILE A 177 -6.67 0.54 5.28
N VAL A 178 -7.88 0.01 5.13
CA VAL A 178 -8.64 0.03 3.89
C VAL A 178 -9.03 1.46 3.55
N SER A 179 -8.65 1.90 2.36
CA SER A 179 -8.99 3.22 1.84
C SER A 179 -10.41 3.26 1.27
N ASP A 180 -10.99 4.44 1.24
CA ASP A 180 -12.18 4.77 0.44
C ASP A 180 -11.85 5.10 -1.03
N ARG A 181 -10.57 5.22 -1.39
CA ARG A 181 -10.10 5.26 -2.78
C ARG A 181 -9.98 3.85 -3.35
N LYS A 182 -10.31 3.71 -4.63
CA LYS A 182 -10.37 2.39 -5.29
C LYS A 182 -9.76 2.38 -6.67
N ILE A 183 -9.39 1.20 -7.12
CA ILE A 183 -9.15 0.89 -8.53
C ILE A 183 -10.20 -0.11 -8.98
N GLY A 184 -11.13 0.34 -9.85
CA GLY A 184 -12.39 -0.38 -10.05
C GLY A 184 -13.12 -0.51 -8.70
N ASP A 185 -13.48 -1.75 -8.33
CA ASP A 185 -14.11 -2.04 -7.04
C ASP A 185 -13.12 -2.36 -5.91
N ARG A 186 -11.82 -2.47 -6.22
CA ARG A 186 -10.79 -2.89 -5.26
C ARG A 186 -10.31 -1.67 -4.46
N PRO A 187 -10.48 -1.66 -3.13
CA PRO A 187 -9.97 -0.55 -2.32
C PRO A 187 -8.43 -0.58 -2.25
N LEU A 188 -7.85 0.61 -2.25
CA LEU A 188 -6.44 0.81 -1.93
C LEU A 188 -6.21 0.58 -0.43
N ILE A 189 -4.96 0.41 -0.03
CA ILE A 189 -4.56 0.25 1.36
C ILE A 189 -3.60 1.37 1.75
N ILE A 190 -3.85 2.01 2.89
CA ILE A 190 -2.94 2.97 3.50
C ILE A 190 -2.04 2.21 4.49
N HIS A 191 -0.74 2.19 4.25
CA HIS A 191 0.24 1.41 5.02
C HIS A 191 1.67 1.95 4.86
N ASN A 192 2.62 1.41 5.63
CA ASN A 192 4.05 1.65 5.45
C ASN A 192 4.81 0.31 5.32
N ILE A 193 5.41 0.06 4.16
CA ILE A 193 6.11 -1.22 3.83
C ILE A 193 7.56 -1.01 3.37
N GLY A 194 8.23 0.06 3.84
CA GLY A 194 9.67 0.26 3.58
C GLY A 194 10.02 1.71 3.31
N SER A 195 9.23 2.37 2.47
CA SER A 195 9.56 3.68 1.90
C SER A 195 8.54 4.76 2.28
N GLY A 196 8.15 4.76 3.56
CA GLY A 196 7.18 5.69 4.14
C GLY A 196 5.73 5.24 4.01
N THR A 197 4.81 6.05 4.55
CA THR A 197 3.37 5.80 4.43
C THR A 197 2.90 6.09 3.02
N ARG A 198 2.13 5.15 2.46
CA ARG A 198 1.66 5.13 1.07
C ARG A 198 0.22 4.64 1.01
N GLU A 199 -0.42 4.87 -0.13
CA GLU A 199 -1.76 4.40 -0.46
C GLU A 199 -1.66 3.58 -1.74
N ASP A 200 -1.50 2.26 -1.59
CA ASP A 200 -1.14 1.35 -2.67
C ASP A 200 -2.22 0.27 -2.89
N ASP A 201 -2.30 -0.25 -4.12
CA ASP A 201 -3.18 -1.36 -4.50
C ASP A 201 -2.61 -2.71 -4.05
N VAL A 202 -2.64 -2.99 -2.74
CA VAL A 202 -1.99 -4.17 -2.15
C VAL A 202 -2.93 -5.15 -1.45
N LEU A 203 -4.24 -4.87 -1.37
CA LEU A 203 -5.19 -5.69 -0.60
C LEU A 203 -5.09 -7.18 -0.89
N TYR A 204 -5.00 -7.54 -2.18
CA TYR A 204 -4.93 -8.94 -2.64
C TYR A 204 -3.55 -9.37 -3.14
N ARG A 205 -2.49 -8.59 -2.88
CA ARG A 205 -1.12 -8.94 -3.33
C ARG A 205 -0.41 -9.93 -2.42
N TYR A 206 -0.87 -10.08 -1.18
CA TYR A 206 -0.26 -10.92 -0.15
C TYR A 206 -1.32 -11.76 0.55
N THR A 207 -0.91 -12.79 1.27
CA THR A 207 -1.82 -13.64 2.04
C THR A 207 -2.43 -12.83 3.17
N ILE A 208 -3.74 -12.61 3.12
CA ILE A 208 -4.49 -11.95 4.20
C ILE A 208 -4.54 -12.89 5.40
N THR A 209 -4.16 -12.40 6.58
CA THR A 209 -4.13 -13.14 7.85
C THR A 209 -5.14 -12.65 8.87
N GLY A 210 -5.83 -11.54 8.60
CA GLY A 210 -6.84 -10.99 9.49
C GLY A 210 -7.54 -9.77 8.89
N HIS A 211 -8.79 -9.59 9.30
CA HIS A 211 -9.68 -8.49 8.92
C HIS A 211 -10.38 -8.01 10.18
N PHE A 212 -10.25 -6.71 10.47
CA PHE A 212 -10.74 -6.10 11.70
C PHE A 212 -11.48 -4.80 11.40
N ARG A 213 -12.52 -4.51 12.16
CA ARG A 213 -13.32 -3.29 12.08
C ARG A 213 -13.52 -2.75 13.48
N LEU A 214 -13.35 -1.43 13.63
CA LEU A 214 -13.66 -0.77 14.89
C LEU A 214 -15.13 -1.02 15.24
N PRO A 215 -15.47 -1.31 16.51
CA PRO A 215 -16.85 -1.43 16.94
C PRO A 215 -17.54 -0.08 16.77
N VAL A 216 -18.82 -0.12 16.44
CA VAL A 216 -19.66 1.09 16.41
C VAL A 216 -19.70 1.65 17.83
N GLN A 217 -19.28 2.91 17.99
CA GLN A 217 -19.39 3.65 19.26
C GLN A 217 -20.79 4.23 19.42
#